data_AF-A0AAT9HT50-F1
#
_entry.id   AF-A0AAT9HT50-F1
#
_cell.length_a   1.000
_cell.length_b   1.000
_cell.length_c   1.000
_cell.angle_alpha   90.00
_cell.angle_beta   90.00
_cell.angle_gamma   90.00
#
_symmetry.space_group_name_H-M   'P 1'
#
loop_
_entity.id
_entity.type
_entity.pdbx_description
1 polymer ?
#
loop_
_entity_poly.entity_id
_entity_poly.type
_entity_poly.pdbx_seq_one_letter_code
_entity_poly.pdbx_strand_id
1 'polypeptide(L)' 'MAGSSHGHTPAAWTGVIIAFIGFCVAGTFMVMAQPAGFWAGMGVVLVGGVVGGVMRLMGMGQQHSSHPVPARAES' A
#
# COMPACT_ATOMS: atom_id res chain seq x y z
N MET A 1 13.66 11.49 -11.65
CA MET A 1 12.42 12.24 -11.89
C MET A 1 11.33 11.65 -11.02
N ALA A 2 10.99 12.29 -9.89
CA ALA A 2 9.79 11.91 -9.14
C ALA A 2 8.59 12.40 -9.95
N GLY A 3 8.10 11.53 -10.83
CA GLY A 3 7.08 11.84 -11.82
C GLY A 3 5.76 12.23 -11.17
N SER A 4 5.48 13.51 -11.20
CA SER A 4 4.17 14.08 -10.90
C SER A 4 3.24 13.88 -12.10
N SER A 5 2.80 12.64 -12.38
CA SER A 5 1.67 12.32 -13.28
C SER A 5 1.44 10.79 -13.34
N HIS A 6 0.19 10.32 -13.23
CA HIS A 6 -0.35 8.94 -13.50
C HIS A 6 -0.80 8.02 -12.35
N GLY A 7 -1.14 8.51 -11.16
CA GLY A 7 -1.82 7.67 -10.17
C GLY A 7 -1.92 8.24 -8.77
N HIS A 8 -2.35 9.50 -8.63
CA HIS A 8 -2.47 10.16 -7.34
C HIS A 8 -3.76 9.80 -6.62
N THR A 9 -3.91 8.53 -6.25
CA THR A 9 -4.75 8.20 -5.11
C THR A 9 -3.81 7.93 -3.94
N PRO A 10 -3.54 8.93 -3.06
CA PRO A 10 -2.75 8.75 -1.85
C PRO A 10 -3.16 7.51 -1.03
N ALA A 11 -4.43 7.10 -1.16
CA ALA A 11 -4.98 5.88 -0.60
C ALA A 11 -4.26 4.57 -1.00
N ALA A 12 -3.64 4.49 -2.18
CA ALA A 12 -2.95 3.26 -2.59
C ALA A 12 -1.64 3.07 -1.81
N TRP A 13 -0.97 4.17 -1.45
CA TRP A 13 0.36 4.14 -0.83
C TRP A 13 0.33 4.25 0.69
N THR A 14 -0.77 4.76 1.27
CA THR A 14 -0.95 4.86 2.72
C THR A 14 -0.91 3.49 3.41
N GLY A 15 -1.55 2.47 2.84
CA GLY A 15 -1.51 1.12 3.39
C GLY A 15 -0.08 0.53 3.42
N VAL A 16 0.69 0.77 2.35
CA VAL A 16 2.08 0.31 2.24
C VAL A 16 2.99 1.02 3.24
N ILE A 17 2.87 2.34 3.39
CA ILE A 17 3.65 3.10 4.37
C ILE A 17 3.36 2.60 5.80
N ILE A 18 2.09 2.40 6.16
CA ILE A 18 1.71 1.94 7.50
C ILE A 18 2.24 0.52 7.74
N ALA A 19 2.13 -0.38 6.76
CA ALA A 19 2.68 -1.72 6.85
C ALA A 19 4.22 -1.71 7.00
N PHE A 20 4.91 -0.81 6.29
CA PHE A 20 6.36 -0.67 6.34
C PHE A 20 6.82 -0.17 7.72
N ILE A 21 6.15 0.82 8.28
CA ILE A 21 6.42 1.31 9.64
C ILE A 21 6.18 0.19 10.67
N GLY A 22 5.05 -0.52 10.56
CA GLY A 22 4.74 -1.65 11.45
C GLY A 22 5.78 -2.76 11.37
N PHE A 23 6.27 -3.08 10.17
CA PHE A 23 7.34 -4.06 9.94
C PHE A 23 8.67 -3.61 10.57
N CYS A 24 9.08 -2.36 10.38
CA CYS A 24 10.29 -1.83 11.02
C CYS A 24 10.21 -1.90 12.54
N VAL A 25 9.08 -1.48 13.13
CA VAL A 25 8.84 -1.52 14.57
C VAL A 25 8.85 -2.95 15.11
N ALA A 26 8.13 -3.87 14.44
CA ALA A 26 8.13 -5.29 14.80
C ALA A 26 9.55 -5.89 14.74
N GLY A 27 10.33 -5.55 13.71
CA GLY A 27 11.72 -5.98 13.56
C GLY A 27 12.62 -5.47 14.69
N THR A 28 12.52 -4.19 15.06
CA THR A 28 13.30 -3.62 16.17
C THR A 28 12.98 -4.32 17.50
N PHE A 29 11.70 -4.57 17.79
CA PHE A 29 11.29 -5.21 19.04
C PHE A 29 11.55 -6.72 19.06
N MET A 30 11.55 -7.38 17.90
CA MET A 30 11.97 -8.78 17.76
C MET A 30 13.45 -8.94 18.16
N VAL A 31 14.31 -8.00 17.76
CA VAL A 31 15.74 -8.00 18.11
C VAL A 31 15.96 -7.74 19.60
N MET A 32 15.13 -6.90 20.23
CA MET A 32 15.19 -6.62 21.68
C MET A 32 14.63 -7.75 22.56
N ALA A 33 14.19 -8.88 21.97
CA ALA A 33 13.58 -10.01 22.67
C ALA A 33 12.42 -9.61 23.61
N GLN A 34 11.67 -8.55 23.27
CA GLN A 34 10.51 -8.07 24.03
C GLN A 34 9.21 -8.48 23.31
N PRO A 35 8.51 -9.55 23.77
CA PRO A 35 7.32 -10.05 23.09
C PRO A 35 6.20 -9.00 23.01
N ALA A 36 6.09 -8.14 24.02
CA ALA A 36 5.10 -7.05 24.05
C ALA A 36 5.30 -6.05 22.89
N GLY A 37 6.55 -5.70 22.58
CA GLY A 37 6.86 -4.78 21.48
C GLY A 37 6.65 -5.41 20.10
N PHE A 38 6.89 -6.71 19.96
CA PHE A 38 6.57 -7.47 18.75
C PHE A 38 5.06 -7.47 18.46
N TRP A 39 4.23 -7.74 19.48
CA TRP A 39 2.77 -7.70 19.34
C TRP A 39 2.24 -6.29 19.06
N ALA A 40 2.86 -5.26 19.64
CA ALA A 40 2.55 -3.86 19.30
C ALA A 40 2.85 -3.56 17.82
N GLY A 41 4.01 -3.98 17.31
CA GLY A 41 4.36 -3.87 15.89
C GLY A 41 3.39 -4.64 14.99
N MET A 42 3.00 -5.85 15.39
CA MET A 42 2.00 -6.65 14.67
C MET A 42 0.62 -5.98 14.63
N GLY A 43 0.21 -5.32 15.72
CA GLY A 43 -0.99 -4.49 15.74
C GLY A 43 -0.96 -3.38 14.68
N VAL A 44 0.18 -2.71 14.52
CA VAL A 44 0.36 -1.65 13.51
C VAL A 44 0.28 -2.21 12.08
N VAL A 45 0.88 -3.38 11.82
CA VAL A 45 0.79 -4.05 10.51
C VAL A 45 -0.66 -4.42 10.19
N LEU A 46 -1.41 -4.94 11.16
CA LEU A 46 -2.83 -5.24 11.00
C LEU A 46 -3.65 -3.99 10.67
N VAL A 47 -3.39 -2.88 11.35
CA VAL A 47 -4.03 -1.59 11.03
C VAL A 47 -3.71 -1.14 9.60
N GLY A 48 -2.46 -1.30 9.14
CA GLY A 48 -2.08 -1.02 7.76
C GLY A 48 -2.83 -1.87 6.73
N GLY A 49 -3.00 -3.16 7.04
CA GLY A 49 -3.80 -4.09 6.22
C GLY A 49 -5.29 -3.73 6.19
N VAL A 50 -5.87 -3.34 7.33
CA VAL A 50 -7.26 -2.86 7.41
C VAL A 50 -7.44 -1.59 6.56
N VAL A 51 -6.55 -0.62 6.70
CA VAL A 51 -6.60 0.64 5.93
C VAL A 51 -6.46 0.37 4.42
N GLY A 52 -5.51 -0.47 4.01
CA GLY A 52 -5.36 -0.87 2.60
C GLY A 52 -6.57 -1.63 2.07
N GLY A 53 -7.18 -2.49 2.89
CA GLY A 53 -8.41 -3.22 2.56
C GLY A 53 -9.62 -2.29 2.39
N VAL A 54 -9.80 -1.33 3.30
CA VAL A 54 -10.85 -0.29 3.22
C VAL A 54 -10.66 0.54 1.95
N MET A 55 -9.44 0.92 1.62
CA MET A 55 -9.13 1.71 0.41
C MET A 55 -9.38 0.92 -0.88
N ARG A 56 -9.13 -0.40 -0.86
CA ARG A 56 -9.51 -1.30 -1.95
C ARG A 56 -11.03 -1.42 -2.08
N LEU A 57 -11.76 -1.51 -0.96
CA LEU A 57 -13.23 -1.57 -0.94
C LEU A 57 -13.87 -0.28 -1.45
N MET A 58 -13.26 0.87 -1.18
CA MET A 58 -13.69 2.18 -1.68
C MET A 58 -13.50 2.38 -3.20
N GLY A 59 -13.15 1.34 -3.96
CA GLY A 59 -13.07 1.38 -5.42
C GLY A 59 -11.79 2.01 -5.98
N MET A 60 -10.86 2.42 -5.12
CA MET A 60 -9.59 3.05 -5.50
C MET A 60 -8.53 2.05 -6.02
N GLY A 61 -8.86 0.75 -6.05
CA GLY A 61 -7.97 -0.34 -6.44
C GLY A 61 -8.07 -0.78 -7.90
N GLN A 62 -8.82 -0.06 -8.75
CA GLN A 62 -8.92 -0.37 -10.17
C GLN A 62 -8.39 0.80 -11.00
N GLN A 63 -7.12 0.71 -11.36
CA GLN A 63 -6.65 1.42 -12.54
C GLN A 63 -7.12 0.62 -13.75
N HIS A 64 -8.29 1.01 -14.26
CA HIS A 64 -8.77 0.54 -15.55
C HIS A 64 -7.85 1.10 -16.63
N SER A 65 -6.71 0.46 -16.82
CA SER A 65 -5.88 0.67 -18.00
C SER A 65 -6.59 0.00 -19.17
N SER A 66 -7.64 0.65 -19.69
CA SER A 66 -8.10 0.39 -21.04
C SER A 66 -6.96 0.80 -21.95
N HIS A 67 -6.17 -0.16 -22.40
CA HIS A 67 -5.35 0.04 -23.59
C HIS A 67 -6.33 0.29 -24.75
N PRO A 68 -6.40 1.50 -25.35
CA PRO A 68 -7.08 1.64 -26.61
C PRO A 68 -6.20 0.89 -27.61
N VAL A 69 -6.71 -0.18 -28.22
CA VAL A 69 -6.09 -0.78 -29.39
C VAL A 69 -6.07 0.32 -30.46
N PRO A 70 -4.90 0.78 -30.96
CA PRO A 70 -4.90 1.71 -32.07
C PRO A 70 -5.53 0.98 -33.25
N ALA A 71 -6.74 1.41 -33.60
CA ALA A 71 -7.40 0.97 -34.81
C ALA A 71 -6.46 1.30 -35.96
N ARG A 72 -6.04 0.24 -36.65
CA ARG A 72 -5.45 0.26 -37.98
C ARG A 72 -6.05 1.43 -38.78
N ALA A 73 -5.22 2.41 -39.11
CA ALA A 73 -5.38 3.32 -40.23
C ALA A 73 -4.25 2.90 -41.19
N GLU A 74 -4.41 1.89 -42.05
CA GLU A 74 -5.06 1.99 -43.36
C GLU A 74 -4.97 3.39 -44.00
N SER A 75 -3.85 3.62 -44.70
CA SER A 75 -3.77 4.24 -46.03
C SER A 75 -2.44 3.89 -46.68
#